data_AF-A0A815WWV9-F1
#
_entry.id   AF-A0A815WWV9-F1
#
_cell.length_a   1.000
_cell.length_b   1.000
_cell.length_c   1.000
_cell.angle_alpha   90.00
_cell.angle_beta   90.00
_cell.angle_gamma   90.00
#
_symmetry.space_group_name_H-M   'P 1'
#
loop_
_entity.id
_entity.type
_entity.pdbx_description
1 polymer ?
#
loop_
_entity_poly.entity_id
_entity_poly.type
_entity_poly.pdbx_seq_one_letter_code
_entity_poly.pdbx_strand_id
1 'polypeptide(L)'
;MGSPPTLTISNCYMYFFERQIVNQIRNSGGLYFRYIDDIFITINWPVRHLLKEVDRWNKFDKNINLSANIGSTVNFLDLNMENQDGQLYTTVFQKPSYEPYYLPFNSIHPLHMKKNIPFAILLRAIRYCSTFESYLNEREKLRMALLLNKYPNKIIDQQFNNVLQKFKIIQP
;
A
#
# COMPACT_ATOMS: atom_id res chain seq x y z
N MET A 1 -11.19 15.45 12.05
CA MET A 1 -10.29 15.20 13.20
C MET A 1 -11.17 15.06 14.43
N GLY A 2 -11.42 13.84 14.87
CA GLY A 2 -12.32 13.53 15.99
C GLY A 2 -11.69 13.80 17.36
N SER A 3 -12.48 13.65 18.43
CA SER A 3 -11.97 13.81 19.79
C SER A 3 -10.82 12.82 20.06
N PRO A 4 -9.81 13.19 20.90
CA PRO A 4 -8.65 12.35 21.17
C PRO A 4 -8.95 10.87 21.52
N PRO A 5 -10.02 10.53 22.28
CA PRO A 5 -10.30 9.12 22.60
C PRO A 5 -11.01 8.35 21.48
N THR A 6 -11.60 9.01 20.48
CA THR A 6 -12.48 8.37 19.48
C THR A 6 -11.77 7.24 18.75
N LEU A 7 -10.56 7.46 18.25
CA LEU A 7 -9.81 6.45 17.50
C LEU A 7 -9.48 5.23 18.36
N THR A 8 -9.10 5.46 19.62
CA THR A 8 -8.78 4.38 20.56
C THR A 8 -10.02 3.54 20.85
N ILE A 9 -11.16 4.18 21.12
CA ILE A 9 -12.42 3.49 21.38
C ILE A 9 -12.87 2.70 20.14
N SER A 10 -12.81 3.28 18.95
CA SER A 10 -13.12 2.58 17.69
C SER A 10 -12.22 1.36 17.49
N ASN A 11 -10.92 1.48 17.76
CA ASN A 11 -10.00 0.34 17.66
C ASN A 11 -10.31 -0.76 18.68
N CYS A 12 -10.67 -0.40 19.91
CA CYS A 12 -11.10 -1.38 20.92
C CYS A 12 -12.37 -2.11 20.50
N TYR A 13 -13.36 -1.38 19.96
CA TYR A 13 -14.59 -1.97 19.47
C TYR A 13 -14.33 -2.94 18.29
N MET A 14 -13.54 -2.49 17.31
CA MET A 14 -13.15 -3.32 16.17
C MET A 14 -12.35 -4.56 16.59
N TYR A 15 -11.51 -4.45 17.62
CA TYR A 15 -10.77 -5.61 18.16
C TYR A 15 -11.70 -6.73 18.64
N PHE A 16 -12.78 -6.38 19.36
CA PHE A 16 -13.74 -7.38 19.83
C PHE A 16 -14.57 -8.00 18.69
N PHE A 17 -14.97 -7.17 17.72
CA PHE A 17 -15.67 -7.63 16.51
C PHE A 17 -14.80 -8.58 15.68
N GLU A 18 -13.55 -8.21 15.38
CA GLU A 18 -12.70 -8.93 14.45
C GLU A 18 -12.05 -10.18 15.05
N ARG A 19 -12.01 -10.33 16.39
CA ARG A 19 -11.30 -11.42 17.07
C ARG A 19 -11.66 -12.82 16.53
N GLN A 20 -12.94 -13.07 16.26
CA GLN A 20 -13.39 -14.36 15.73
C GLN A 20 -12.93 -14.54 14.27
N ILE A 21 -13.02 -13.49 13.46
CA ILE A 21 -12.59 -13.45 12.06
C ILE A 21 -11.08 -13.73 11.97
N VAL A 22 -10.29 -13.01 12.76
CA VAL A 22 -8.82 -13.16 12.79
C VAL A 22 -8.42 -14.59 13.14
N ASN A 23 -9.05 -15.18 14.15
CA ASN A 23 -8.77 -16.57 14.54
C ASN A 23 -9.14 -17.55 13.43
N GLN A 24 -10.29 -17.36 12.79
CA GLN A 24 -10.73 -18.19 11.67
C GLN A 24 -9.73 -18.13 10.51
N ILE A 25 -9.33 -16.92 10.08
CA ILE A 25 -8.39 -16.71 8.97
C ILE A 25 -7.00 -17.30 9.29
N ARG A 26 -6.50 -17.08 10.50
CA ARG A 26 -5.20 -17.62 10.93
C ARG A 26 -5.18 -19.15 10.97
N ASN A 27 -6.25 -19.77 11.47
CA ASN A 27 -6.36 -21.23 11.54
C ASN A 27 -6.34 -21.88 10.15
N SER A 28 -6.80 -21.17 9.13
CA SER A 28 -6.74 -21.59 7.73
C SER A 28 -5.45 -21.23 7.00
N GLY A 29 -4.45 -20.67 7.69
CA GLY A 29 -3.17 -20.26 7.08
C GLY A 29 -3.26 -18.98 6.26
N GLY A 30 -4.35 -18.22 6.38
CA GLY A 30 -4.50 -16.91 5.73
C GLY A 30 -3.86 -15.78 6.55
N LEU A 31 -3.73 -14.62 5.92
CA LEU A 31 -3.28 -13.40 6.57
C LEU A 31 -4.45 -12.44 6.77
N TYR A 32 -4.47 -11.78 7.92
CA TYR A 32 -5.41 -10.72 8.25
C TYR A 32 -4.62 -9.49 8.69
N PHE A 33 -4.91 -8.36 8.06
CA PHE A 33 -4.36 -7.05 8.39
C PHE A 33 -5.49 -6.03 8.47
N ARG A 34 -5.34 -5.06 9.38
CA ARG A 34 -6.25 -3.94 9.50
C ARG A 34 -5.47 -2.64 9.67
N TYR A 35 -5.92 -1.60 8.97
CA TYR A 35 -5.45 -0.23 9.14
C TYR A 35 -6.66 0.68 9.39
N ILE A 36 -6.89 1.03 10.65
CA ILE A 36 -8.07 1.79 11.10
C ILE A 36 -9.35 1.04 10.65
N ASP A 37 -10.00 1.51 9.59
CA ASP A 37 -11.27 0.99 9.07
C ASP A 37 -11.05 0.03 7.88
N ASP A 38 -9.88 0.07 7.24
CA ASP A 38 -9.58 -0.79 6.09
C ASP A 38 -9.08 -2.16 6.55
N ILE A 39 -9.72 -3.22 6.08
CA ILE A 39 -9.35 -4.61 6.36
C ILE A 39 -8.82 -5.26 5.08
N PHE A 40 -7.71 -5.98 5.20
CA PHE A 40 -7.14 -6.79 4.14
C PHE A 40 -7.01 -8.25 4.60
N ILE A 41 -7.54 -9.16 3.79
CA ILE A 41 -7.51 -10.59 4.03
C ILE A 41 -6.96 -11.25 2.77
N THR A 42 -5.98 -12.14 2.93
CA THR A 42 -5.57 -13.06 1.85
C THR A 42 -5.64 -14.49 2.34
N ILE A 43 -6.29 -15.35 1.55
CA ILE A 43 -6.54 -16.73 1.88
C ILE A 43 -6.79 -17.56 0.62
N ASN A 44 -6.38 -18.82 0.62
CA ASN A 44 -6.52 -19.73 -0.52
C ASN A 44 -7.86 -20.49 -0.48
N TRP A 45 -8.96 -19.77 -0.21
CA TRP A 45 -10.32 -20.33 -0.26
C TRP A 45 -11.02 -20.03 -1.58
N PRO A 46 -12.00 -20.86 -1.99
CA PRO A 46 -12.86 -20.51 -3.11
C PRO A 46 -13.59 -19.19 -2.84
N VAL A 47 -13.66 -18.30 -3.84
CA VAL A 47 -14.32 -16.99 -3.75
C VAL A 47 -15.75 -17.10 -3.21
N ARG A 48 -16.50 -18.12 -3.62
CA ARG A 48 -17.87 -18.38 -3.13
C ARG A 48 -17.94 -18.64 -1.63
N HIS A 49 -16.91 -19.28 -1.06
CA HIS A 49 -16.83 -19.51 0.37
C HIS A 49 -16.54 -18.20 1.11
N LEU A 50 -15.59 -17.41 0.60
CA LEU A 50 -15.25 -16.13 1.20
C LEU A 50 -16.45 -15.16 1.21
N LEU A 51 -17.23 -15.10 0.12
CA LEU A 51 -18.46 -14.29 0.06
C LEU A 51 -19.46 -14.70 1.16
N LYS A 52 -19.70 -16.00 1.34
CA LYS A 52 -20.59 -16.50 2.39
C LYS A 52 -20.09 -16.17 3.79
N GLU A 53 -18.78 -16.21 4.01
CA GLU A 53 -18.20 -15.83 5.29
C GLU A 53 -18.30 -14.33 5.55
N VAL A 54 -18.14 -13.48 4.53
CA VAL A 54 -18.40 -12.04 4.67
C VAL A 54 -19.86 -11.76 5.05
N ASP A 55 -20.82 -12.43 4.39
CA ASP A 55 -22.25 -12.33 4.76
C ASP A 55 -22.54 -12.80 6.18
N ARG A 56 -21.76 -13.76 6.69
CA ARG A 56 -21.85 -14.25 8.06
C ARG A 56 -21.24 -13.26 9.05
N TRP A 57 -20.08 -12.69 8.74
CA TRP A 57 -19.41 -11.69 9.58
C TRP A 57 -20.25 -10.42 9.72
N ASN A 58 -20.98 -10.03 8.67
CA ASN A 58 -21.95 -8.93 8.71
C ASN A 58 -23.14 -9.16 9.65
N LYS A 59 -23.32 -10.39 10.17
CA LYS A 59 -24.34 -10.72 11.17
C LYS A 59 -23.80 -10.72 12.60
N PHE A 60 -22.49 -10.53 12.80
CA PHE A 60 -21.88 -10.53 14.13
C PHE A 60 -22.30 -9.31 14.95
N ASP A 61 -22.43 -8.16 14.29
CA ASP A 61 -22.87 -6.93 14.93
C ASP A 61 -23.75 -6.13 13.96
N LYS A 62 -24.92 -5.67 14.43
CA LYS A 62 -25.86 -4.86 13.65
C LYS A 62 -25.32 -3.46 13.30
N ASN A 63 -24.31 -2.99 14.04
CA ASN A 63 -23.73 -1.66 13.87
C ASN A 63 -22.56 -1.64 12.89
N ILE A 64 -22.04 -2.81 12.47
CA ILE A 64 -20.92 -2.92 11.53
C ILE A 64 -21.42 -3.58 10.25
N ASN A 65 -21.04 -3.00 9.12
CA ASN A 65 -21.28 -3.60 7.81
C ASN A 65 -19.97 -3.59 7.00
N LEU A 66 -19.50 -4.77 6.61
CA LEU A 66 -18.31 -4.99 5.80
C LEU A 66 -18.70 -4.99 4.32
N SER A 67 -18.13 -4.04 3.57
CA SER A 67 -18.15 -4.05 2.11
C SER A 67 -16.85 -4.68 1.59
N ALA A 68 -16.93 -5.88 1.02
CA ALA A 68 -15.75 -6.59 0.52
C ALA A 68 -15.59 -6.45 -1.01
N ASN A 69 -14.36 -6.17 -1.45
CA ASN A 69 -13.95 -6.36 -2.84
C ASN A 69 -13.06 -7.60 -2.90
N ILE A 70 -13.51 -8.65 -3.59
CA ILE A 70 -12.86 -9.96 -3.61
C ILE A 70 -12.36 -10.26 -5.01
N GLY A 71 -11.08 -10.59 -5.12
CA GLY A 71 -10.44 -11.04 -6.35
C GLY A 71 -9.06 -11.62 -6.08
N SER A 72 -8.40 -12.11 -7.13
CA SER A 72 -6.97 -12.46 -7.07
C SER A 72 -6.08 -11.24 -6.84
N THR A 73 -6.58 -10.06 -7.21
CA THR A 73 -5.89 -8.77 -7.12
C THR A 73 -6.79 -7.77 -6.41
N VAL A 74 -6.27 -7.13 -5.37
CA VAL A 74 -7.00 -6.14 -4.57
C VAL A 74 -6.06 -5.00 -4.17
N ASN A 75 -6.61 -3.78 -4.11
CA ASN A 75 -5.90 -2.60 -3.63
C ASN A 75 -6.10 -2.43 -2.12
N PHE A 76 -5.04 -2.13 -1.39
CA PHE A 76 -5.09 -1.81 0.03
C PHE A 76 -4.08 -0.71 0.33
N LEU A 77 -4.58 0.42 0.83
CA LEU A 77 -3.80 1.65 1.02
C LEU A 77 -3.09 2.06 -0.29
N ASP A 78 -1.76 2.11 -0.25
CA ASP A 78 -0.87 2.48 -1.35
C ASP A 78 -0.33 1.27 -2.14
N LEU A 79 -0.85 0.06 -1.87
CA LEU A 79 -0.40 -1.19 -2.47
C LEU A 79 -1.49 -1.82 -3.34
N ASN A 80 -1.06 -2.34 -4.48
CA ASN A 80 -1.83 -3.29 -5.26
C ASN A 80 -1.24 -4.67 -5.00
N MET A 81 -2.05 -5.56 -4.42
CA MET A 81 -1.64 -6.88 -3.96
C MET A 81 -2.30 -7.95 -4.80
N GLU A 82 -1.50 -8.87 -5.29
CA GLU A 82 -1.93 -10.01 -6.10
C GLU A 82 -1.52 -11.31 -5.41
N ASN A 83 -2.47 -12.23 -5.24
CA ASN A 83 -2.20 -13.57 -4.77
C ASN A 83 -2.17 -14.54 -5.96
N GLN A 84 -1.00 -15.08 -6.25
CA GLN A 84 -0.78 -16.13 -7.24
C GLN A 84 -0.50 -17.44 -6.50
N ASP A 85 -1.55 -18.23 -6.28
CA ASP A 85 -1.48 -19.56 -5.67
C ASP A 85 -0.70 -19.64 -4.34
N GLY A 86 -0.87 -18.64 -3.48
CA GLY A 86 -0.22 -18.54 -2.17
C GLY A 86 1.06 -17.69 -2.16
N GLN A 87 1.51 -17.19 -3.32
CA GLN A 87 2.57 -16.20 -3.39
C GLN A 87 1.98 -14.80 -3.55
N LEU A 88 2.34 -13.90 -2.63
CA LEU A 88 1.91 -12.52 -2.67
C LEU A 88 2.88 -11.65 -3.46
N TYR A 89 2.36 -11.03 -4.51
CA TYR A 89 3.04 -10.01 -5.29
C TYR A 89 2.47 -8.64 -4.96
N THR A 90 3.36 -7.65 -4.83
CA THR A 90 2.99 -6.30 -4.43
C THR A 90 3.57 -5.29 -5.40
N THR A 91 2.76 -4.29 -5.73
CA THR A 91 3.12 -3.17 -6.59
C THR A 91 2.55 -1.89 -6.02
N VAL A 92 3.06 -0.73 -6.46
CA VAL A 92 2.52 0.56 -6.03
C VAL A 92 1.13 0.76 -6.64
N PHE A 93 0.12 0.98 -5.80
CA PHE A 93 -1.20 1.39 -6.25
C PHE A 93 -1.27 2.92 -6.34
N GLN A 94 -1.84 3.40 -7.44
CA GLN A 94 -2.19 4.80 -7.64
C GLN A 94 -3.68 4.85 -7.97
N LYS A 95 -4.42 5.73 -7.29
CA LYS A 95 -5.84 5.93 -7.57
C LYS A 95 -6.03 6.40 -9.02
N PRO A 96 -7.16 6.12 -9.68
CA PRO A 96 -7.42 6.60 -11.04
C PRO A 96 -7.35 8.13 -11.18
N SER A 97 -7.64 8.87 -10.10
CA SER A 97 -7.54 10.33 -10.03
C SER A 97 -6.13 10.83 -9.68
N TYR A 98 -5.13 9.95 -9.61
CA TYR A 98 -3.76 10.33 -9.27
C TYR A 98 -3.15 11.12 -10.43
N GLU A 99 -2.67 12.30 -10.10
CA GLU A 99 -1.81 13.09 -10.97
C GLU A 99 -0.36 12.93 -10.52
N PRO A 100 0.62 12.84 -11.44
CA PRO A 100 2.04 12.76 -11.11
C PRO A 100 2.59 14.11 -10.61
N TYR A 101 1.89 14.76 -9.69
CA TYR A 101 2.23 16.05 -9.14
C TYR A 101 3.08 15.86 -7.88
N TYR A 102 4.33 16.32 -7.98
CA TYR A 102 5.24 16.44 -6.85
C TYR A 102 5.55 17.91 -6.65
N LEU A 103 6.07 18.30 -5.48
CA LEU A 103 6.50 19.67 -5.23
C LEU A 103 7.45 20.12 -6.35
N PRO A 104 7.08 21.10 -7.20
CA PRO A 104 7.87 21.45 -8.36
C PRO A 104 9.25 21.99 -7.95
N PHE A 105 10.30 21.69 -8.71
CA PHE A 105 11.65 22.09 -8.32
C PHE A 105 11.84 23.63 -8.29
N ASN A 106 11.10 24.35 -9.12
CA ASN A 106 11.11 25.82 -9.22
C ASN A 106 10.26 26.54 -8.14
N SER A 107 9.58 25.80 -7.27
CA SER A 107 8.80 26.37 -6.17
C SER A 107 9.66 27.05 -5.10
N ILE A 108 9.08 28.01 -4.37
CA ILE A 108 9.71 28.78 -3.28
C ILE A 108 9.71 27.97 -1.98
N HIS A 109 10.26 26.77 -2.04
CA HIS A 109 10.48 25.91 -0.87
C HIS A 109 11.98 25.67 -0.66
N PRO A 110 12.39 25.36 0.59
CA PRO A 110 13.78 25.07 0.91
C PRO A 110 14.36 23.98 -0.01
N LEU A 111 15.59 24.23 -0.52
CA LEU A 111 16.24 23.32 -1.47
C LEU A 111 16.42 21.90 -0.93
N HIS A 112 16.67 21.75 0.37
CA HIS A 112 16.85 20.44 0.99
C HIS A 112 15.57 19.58 0.91
N MET A 113 14.38 20.18 1.05
CA MET A 113 13.11 19.47 0.92
C MET A 113 12.92 18.96 -0.50
N LYS A 114 13.10 19.84 -1.49
CA LYS A 114 12.98 19.48 -2.91
C LYS A 114 13.98 18.40 -3.29
N LYS A 115 15.26 18.55 -2.93
CA LYS A 115 16.30 17.55 -3.19
C LYS A 115 16.00 16.18 -2.58
N ASN A 116 15.26 16.10 -1.47
CA ASN A 116 14.93 14.83 -0.82
C ASN A 116 13.72 14.10 -1.44
N ILE A 117 12.89 14.79 -2.24
CA ILE A 117 11.68 14.18 -2.84
C ILE A 117 12.02 12.99 -3.74
N PRO A 118 12.97 13.07 -4.70
CA PRO A 118 13.34 11.92 -5.53
C PRO A 118 13.77 10.70 -4.71
N PHE A 119 14.48 10.93 -3.60
CA PHE A 119 14.91 9.86 -2.69
C PHE A 119 13.70 9.22 -2.00
N ALA A 120 12.80 10.03 -1.43
CA ALA A 120 11.65 9.56 -0.68
C ALA A 120 10.65 8.77 -1.54
N ILE A 121 10.39 9.20 -2.78
CA ILE A 121 9.45 8.53 -3.66
C ILE A 121 10.01 7.21 -4.20
N LEU A 122 11.31 7.15 -4.53
CA LEU A 122 11.93 5.90 -4.96
C LEU A 122 12.04 4.90 -3.79
N LEU A 123 12.30 5.40 -2.59
CA LEU A 123 12.30 4.59 -1.37
C LEU A 123 10.95 3.91 -1.13
N ARG A 124 9.83 4.56 -1.49
CA ARG A 124 8.50 3.94 -1.47
C ARG A 124 8.43 2.80 -2.48
N ALA A 125 8.85 3.01 -3.73
CA ALA A 125 8.83 1.97 -4.76
C ALA A 125 9.62 0.71 -4.37
N ILE A 126 10.82 0.85 -3.80
CA ILE A 126 11.64 -0.29 -3.35
C ILE A 126 10.94 -1.10 -2.25
N ARG A 127 10.22 -0.43 -1.34
CA ARG A 127 9.52 -1.13 -0.25
C ARG A 127 8.25 -1.82 -0.70
N TYR A 128 7.60 -1.30 -1.74
CA TYR A 128 6.26 -1.71 -2.14
C TYR A 128 6.24 -2.71 -3.30
N CYS A 129 7.29 -2.73 -4.13
CA CYS A 129 7.42 -3.67 -5.22
C CYS A 129 8.07 -4.98 -4.74
N SER A 130 7.40 -6.11 -4.93
CA SER A 130 7.95 -7.43 -4.56
C SER A 130 8.96 -7.97 -5.59
N THR A 131 8.91 -7.50 -6.84
CA THR A 131 9.80 -7.96 -7.93
C THR A 131 10.68 -6.83 -8.45
N PHE A 132 11.86 -7.19 -8.93
CA PHE A 132 12.77 -6.21 -9.54
C PHE A 132 12.17 -5.55 -10.78
N GLU A 133 11.45 -6.32 -11.60
CA GLU A 133 10.77 -5.81 -12.80
C GLU A 133 9.70 -4.76 -12.46
N SER A 134 8.84 -5.05 -11.47
CA SER A 134 7.81 -4.08 -11.05
C SER A 134 8.45 -2.81 -10.46
N TYR A 135 9.56 -2.96 -9.73
CA TYR A 135 10.34 -1.82 -9.26
C TYR A 135 10.92 -0.99 -10.41
N LEU A 136 11.49 -1.61 -11.45
CA LEU A 136 12.01 -0.88 -12.61
C LEU A 136 10.90 -0.10 -13.33
N ASN A 137 9.75 -0.73 -13.54
CA ASN A 137 8.59 -0.07 -14.15
C ASN A 137 8.12 1.14 -13.32
N GLU A 138 8.07 1.01 -12.00
CA GLU A 138 7.70 2.12 -11.12
C GLU A 138 8.79 3.22 -11.09
N ARG A 139 10.06 2.84 -11.07
CA ARG A 139 11.20 3.78 -11.13
C ARG A 139 11.13 4.67 -12.38
N GLU A 140 10.83 4.11 -13.54
CA GLU A 140 10.71 4.89 -14.78
C GLU A 140 9.50 5.83 -14.74
N LYS A 141 8.35 5.39 -14.21
CA LYS A 141 7.19 6.28 -13.98
C LYS A 141 7.54 7.44 -13.05
N LEU A 142 8.23 7.16 -11.95
CA LEU A 142 8.67 8.19 -10.99
C LEU A 142 9.67 9.15 -11.61
N ARG A 143 10.60 8.66 -12.44
CA ARG A 143 11.55 9.50 -13.19
C ARG A 143 10.78 10.47 -14.09
N MET A 144 9.84 9.97 -14.88
CA MET A 144 9.02 10.81 -15.77
C MET A 144 8.23 11.85 -14.99
N ALA A 145 7.61 11.47 -13.87
CA ALA A 145 6.89 12.40 -13.00
C ALA A 145 7.82 13.50 -12.45
N LEU A 146 9.02 13.17 -11.99
CA LEU A 146 10.00 14.17 -11.51
C LEU A 146 10.42 15.14 -12.62
N LEU A 147 10.64 14.66 -13.84
CA LEU A 147 10.98 15.49 -14.99
C LEU A 147 9.85 16.47 -15.34
N LEU A 148 8.59 16.02 -15.29
CA LEU A 148 7.41 16.87 -15.46
C LEU A 148 7.36 17.98 -14.39
N ASN A 149 7.77 17.66 -13.15
CA ASN A 149 7.89 18.60 -12.03
C ASN A 149 9.21 19.41 -12.02
N LYS A 150 9.91 19.48 -13.16
CA LYS A 150 11.10 20.32 -13.41
C LYS A 150 12.33 19.95 -12.59
N TYR A 151 12.43 18.72 -12.11
CA TYR A 151 13.64 18.24 -11.42
C TYR A 151 14.80 18.06 -12.42
N PRO A 152 16.00 18.61 -12.14
CA PRO A 152 17.18 18.36 -12.96
C PRO A 152 17.58 16.87 -12.94
N ASN A 153 17.89 16.30 -14.11
CA ASN A 153 18.33 14.90 -14.27
C ASN A 153 19.42 14.51 -13.26
N LYS A 154 20.45 15.35 -13.11
CA LYS A 154 21.57 15.12 -12.17
C LYS A 154 21.12 14.89 -10.73
N ILE A 155 20.09 15.61 -10.27
CA ILE A 155 19.55 15.47 -8.92
C ILE A 155 18.78 14.15 -8.80
N ILE A 156 17.98 13.81 -9.82
CA ILE A 156 17.23 12.54 -9.87
C ILE A 156 18.21 11.37 -9.80
N ASP A 157 19.23 11.35 -10.66
CA ASP A 157 20.22 10.28 -10.74
C ASP A 157 21.00 10.13 -9.44
N GLN A 158 21.44 11.26 -8.86
CA GLN A 158 22.14 11.27 -7.58
C GLN A 158 21.28 10.65 -6.48
N GLN A 159 20.02 11.07 -6.34
CA GLN A 159 19.14 10.54 -5.29
C GLN A 159 18.76 9.09 -5.52
N PHE A 160 18.56 8.67 -6.78
CA PHE A 160 18.28 7.28 -7.10
C PHE A 160 19.46 6.39 -6.74
N ASN A 161 20.68 6.83 -7.03
CA ASN A 161 21.90 6.13 -6.64
C ASN A 161 22.07 6.07 -5.12
N ASN A 162 21.75 7.15 -4.39
CA ASN A 162 21.79 7.15 -2.92
C ASN A 162 20.84 6.09 -2.33
N VAL A 163 19.65 5.92 -2.91
CA VAL A 163 18.72 4.86 -2.47
C VAL A 163 19.34 3.49 -2.71
N LEU A 164 19.89 3.22 -3.90
CA LEU A 164 20.48 1.92 -4.23
C LEU A 164 21.68 1.59 -3.33
N GLN A 165 22.56 2.56 -3.07
CA GLN A 165 23.68 2.42 -2.15
C GLN A 165 23.21 2.09 -0.73
N LYS A 166 22.13 2.75 -0.26
CA LYS A 166 21.56 2.49 1.06
C LYS A 166 21.06 1.06 1.23
N PHE A 167 20.48 0.46 0.18
CA PHE A 167 19.99 -0.92 0.20
C PHE A 167 20.98 -1.96 -0.34
N LYS A 168 22.20 -1.55 -0.71
CA LYS A 168 23.22 -2.42 -1.30
C LYS A 168 22.72 -3.21 -2.52
N ILE A 169 21.82 -2.61 -3.29
CA ILE A 169 21.28 -3.23 -4.50
C ILE A 169 22.32 -3.09 -5.61
N ILE A 170 22.91 -4.20 -6.01
CA ILE A 170 23.82 -4.27 -7.16
C ILE A 170 22.92 -4.30 -8.40
N GLN A 171 22.99 -3.28 -9.24
CA GLN A 171 22.36 -3.34 -10.56
C GLN A 171 23.09 -4.42 -11.38
N PRO A 172 22.37 -5.27 -12.11
CA PRO A 172 22.99 -6.26 -12.99
C PRO A 172 23.87 -5.60 -14.06
#